data_AF-A0A0Q8PVG5-F1
#
_entry.id   AF-A0A0Q8PVG5-F1
#
_cell.length_a   1.000
_cell.length_b   1.000
_cell.length_c   1.000
_cell.angle_alpha   90.00
_cell.angle_beta   90.00
_cell.angle_gamma   90.00
#
_symmetry.space_group_name_H-M   'P 1'
#
loop_
_entity.id
_entity.type
_entity.pdbx_description
1 polymer ?
#
loop_
_entity_poly.entity_id
_entity_poly.type
_entity_poly.pdbx_seq_one_letter_code
_entity_poly.pdbx_strand_id
1 'polypeptide(L)' 'MNQEELEQWVVTTCRDLGLDLGNTDADFFEAGGNSLTAIRLIAQADEEFGEDVLSPEDLFARSGVREIAASILQNSKE' A
#
# COMPACT_ATOMS: atom_id res chain seq x y z
N MET A 1 -13.95 5.05 -4.12
CA MET A 1 -12.68 4.88 -3.42
C MET A 1 -12.85 5.40 -2.01
N ASN A 2 -13.15 4.46 -1.11
CA ASN A 2 -13.15 4.69 0.32
C ASN A 2 -11.88 4.07 0.93
N GLN A 3 -11.56 4.45 2.17
CA GLN A 3 -10.38 3.94 2.87
C GLN A 3 -10.39 2.41 2.97
N GLU A 4 -11.54 1.82 3.33
CA GLU A 4 -11.71 0.36 3.41
C GLU A 4 -11.44 -0.36 2.09
N GLU A 5 -11.78 0.24 0.94
CA GLU A 5 -11.52 -0.37 -0.37
C GLU A 5 -10.01 -0.41 -0.68
N LEU A 6 -9.31 0.69 -0.39
CA LEU A 6 -7.86 0.78 -0.58
C LEU A 6 -7.11 -0.11 0.40
N GLU A 7 -7.57 -0.17 1.65
CA GLU A 7 -7.08 -1.10 2.67
C GLU A 7 -7.15 -2.56 2.18
N GLN A 8 -8.30 -2.98 1.62
CA GLN A 8 -8.45 -4.31 1.03
C GLN A 8 -7.57 -4.52 -0.21
N TRP A 9 -7.45 -3.51 -1.06
CA TRP A 9 -6.59 -3.55 -2.23
C TRP A 9 -5.13 -3.75 -1.83
N VAL A 10 -4.61 -2.97 -0.87
CA VAL A 10 -3.24 -3.09 -0.36
C VAL A 10 -2.99 -4.50 0.18
N VAL A 11 -3.90 -5.04 1.00
CA VAL A 11 -3.79 -6.41 1.54
C VAL A 11 -3.74 -7.43 0.41
N THR A 12 -4.61 -7.30 -0.59
CA THR A 12 -4.68 -8.21 -1.74
C THR A 12 -3.42 -8.15 -2.58
N THR A 13 -2.94 -6.95 -2.91
CA THR A 13 -1.71 -6.73 -3.68
C THR A 13 -0.50 -7.27 -2.92
N CYS A 14 -0.36 -6.96 -1.64
CA CYS A 14 0.71 -7.50 -0.82
C CYS A 14 0.68 -9.03 -0.75
N ARG A 15 -0.51 -9.64 -0.68
CA ARG A 15 -0.67 -11.09 -0.73
C ARG A 15 -0.20 -11.70 -2.05
N ASP A 16 -0.50 -11.05 -3.18
CA ASP A 16 0.02 -11.44 -4.49
C ASP A 16 1.55 -11.34 -4.55
N LEU A 17 2.10 -10.31 -3.91
CA LEU A 17 3.54 -10.13 -3.75
C LEU A 17 4.21 -11.13 -2.79
N GLY A 18 3.43 -11.99 -2.13
CA GLY A 18 3.91 -13.03 -1.22
C GLY A 18 4.04 -12.59 0.24
N LEU A 19 3.41 -11.48 0.63
CA LEU A 19 3.34 -11.00 2.01
C LEU A 19 2.05 -11.48 2.68
N ASP A 20 2.17 -12.05 3.87
CA ASP A 20 1.01 -12.48 4.66
C ASP A 20 0.60 -11.36 5.63
N LEU A 21 -0.12 -10.36 5.09
CA LEU A 21 -0.77 -9.35 5.92
C LEU A 21 -2.01 -9.97 6.54
N GLY A 22 -1.85 -10.55 7.73
CA GLY A 22 -2.92 -11.26 8.42
C GLY A 22 -4.17 -10.42 8.70
N ASN A 23 -4.06 -9.08 8.73
CA ASN A 23 -5.18 -8.14 8.89
C ASN A 23 -4.87 -6.76 8.30
N THR A 24 -5.91 -5.93 8.20
CA THR A 24 -5.85 -4.51 7.79
C THR A 24 -5.09 -3.59 8.77
N ASP A 25 -4.84 -4.06 9.98
CA ASP A 25 -4.05 -3.37 11.01
C ASP A 25 -2.59 -3.84 11.00
N ALA A 26 -2.22 -4.74 10.10
CA ALA A 26 -0.86 -5.25 10.00
C ALA A 26 0.06 -4.25 9.31
N ASP A 27 1.31 -4.20 9.77
CA ASP A 27 2.37 -3.44 9.16
C ASP A 27 3.01 -4.19 7.99
N PHE A 28 3.21 -3.48 6.88
CA PHE A 28 3.85 -3.99 5.67
C PHE A 28 5.21 -4.60 5.95
N PHE A 29 6.07 -3.92 6.72
CA PHE A 29 7.39 -4.43 7.07
C PHE A 29 7.33 -5.59 8.07
N GLU A 30 6.38 -5.60 9.02
CA GLU A 30 6.22 -6.73 9.95
C GLU A 30 5.75 -8.00 9.23
N ALA A 31 4.94 -7.86 8.17
CA ALA A 31 4.52 -8.98 7.32
C ALA A 31 5.62 -9.50 6.38
N GLY A 32 6.83 -8.94 6.43
CA GLY A 32 7.98 -9.32 5.59
C GLY A 32 8.21 -8.42 4.38
N GLY A 33 7.55 -7.26 4.34
CA GLY A 33 7.71 -6.25 3.30
C GLY A 33 9.15 -5.75 3.24
N ASN A 34 9.68 -5.69 2.01
CA ASN A 34 11.00 -5.17 1.70
C ASN A 34 10.93 -4.17 0.54
N SER A 35 12.07 -3.58 0.17
CA SER A 35 12.16 -2.61 -0.91
C SER A 35 11.60 -3.12 -2.26
N LEU A 36 11.74 -4.41 -2.57
CA LEU A 36 11.23 -4.96 -3.83
C LEU A 36 9.71 -5.02 -3.84
N THR A 37 9.10 -5.56 -2.78
CA THR A 37 7.64 -5.55 -2.61
C THR A 37 7.10 -4.12 -2.53
N ALA A 38 7.81 -3.18 -1.92
CA ALA A 38 7.39 -1.78 -1.85
C ALA A 38 7.35 -1.14 -3.24
N ILE A 39 8.42 -1.29 -4.03
CA ILE A 39 8.48 -0.79 -5.42
C ILE A 39 7.36 -1.41 -6.27
N ARG A 40 7.08 -2.71 -6.09
CA ARG A 40 5.99 -3.39 -6.81
C ARG A 40 4.61 -2.89 -6.40
N LEU A 41 4.38 -2.68 -5.10
CA LEU A 41 3.13 -2.11 -4.59
C LEU A 41 2.90 -0.70 -5.14
N ILE A 42 3.96 0.13 -5.16
CA ILE A 42 3.92 1.48 -5.74
C ILE A 42 3.57 1.40 -7.22
N ALA A 43 4.27 0.57 -8.01
CA ALA A 43 3.98 0.42 -9.43
C ALA A 43 2.53 -0.03 -9.69
N GLN A 44 2.01 -0.97 -8.89
CA GLN A 44 0.61 -1.40 -9.00
C GLN A 44 -0.37 -0.29 -8.63
N ALA A 45 -0.06 0.49 -7.59
CA ALA A 45 -0.90 1.62 -7.19
C ALA A 45 -0.90 2.70 -8.27
N ASP A 46 0.25 2.94 -8.88
CA ASP A 46 0.45 3.88 -9.98
C ASP A 46 -0.41 3.53 -11.20
N GLU A 47 -0.42 2.24 -11.58
CA GLU A 47 -1.23 1.73 -12.68
C GLU A 47 -2.74 1.78 -12.42
N GLU A 48 -3.18 1.57 -11.17
CA GLU A 48 -4.60 1.49 -10.81
C GLU A 48 -5.21 2.87 -10.45
N PHE A 49 -4.46 3.70 -9.73
CA PHE A 49 -4.95 4.95 -9.14
C PHE A 49 -4.33 6.22 -9.75
N GLY A 50 -3.24 6.10 -10.52
CA GLY A 50 -2.57 7.22 -11.21
C GLY A 50 -1.13 7.43 -10.76
N GLU A 51 -0.37 8.19 -11.56
CA GLU A 51 1.05 8.44 -11.28
C GLU A 51 1.27 9.17 -9.94
N ASP A 52 2.30 8.75 -9.20
CA ASP A 52 2.78 9.39 -7.94
C ASP A 52 1.81 9.28 -6.74
N VAL A 53 0.82 8.38 -6.80
CA VAL A 53 -0.16 8.19 -5.70
C VAL A 53 0.44 7.65 -4.39
N LEU A 54 1.57 6.95 -4.48
CA LEU A 54 2.23 6.33 -3.34
C LEU A 54 3.75 6.47 -3.47
N SER A 55 4.36 7.14 -2.50
CA SER A 55 5.81 7.32 -2.46
C SER A 55 6.49 6.31 -1.54
N PRO A 56 7.73 5.86 -1.86
CA PRO A 56 8.45 4.93 -1.01
C PRO A 56 8.77 5.54 0.35
N GLU A 57 9.05 6.84 0.41
CA GLU A 57 9.24 7.58 1.66
C GLU A 57 8.00 7.54 2.56
N ASP A 58 6.81 7.64 1.98
CA ASP A 58 5.54 7.55 2.71
C ASP A 58 5.33 6.14 3.25
N LEU A 59 5.59 5.12 2.42
CA LEU A 59 5.53 3.72 2.83
C LEU A 59 6.54 3.37 3.93
N PHE A 60 7.74 3.96 3.91
CA PHE A 60 8.76 3.80 4.95
C PHE A 60 8.41 4.56 6.24
N ALA A 61 7.81 5.74 6.14
CA ALA A 61 7.39 6.52 7.30
C ALA A 61 6.11 5.96 7.94
N ARG A 62 5.25 5.35 7.13
CA ARG A 62 3.90 4.90 7.46
C ARG A 62 3.63 3.53 6.84
N SER A 63 4.12 2.50 7.51
CA SER A 63 4.08 1.13 7.02
C SER A 63 2.77 0.39 7.25
N GLY A 64 1.83 0.99 7.99
CA GLY A 64 0.53 0.40 8.24
C GLY A 64 -0.33 0.39 6.98
N VAL A 65 -1.04 -0.71 6.71
CA VAL A 65 -1.98 -0.83 5.58
C VAL A 65 -2.98 0.33 5.54
N ARG A 66 -3.51 0.72 6.69
CA ARG A 66 -4.42 1.86 6.82
C ARG A 66 -3.77 3.18 6.40
N GLU A 67 -2.52 3.40 6.75
CA GLU A 67 -1.82 4.63 6.40
C GLU A 67 -1.47 4.66 4.91
N ILE A 68 -0.99 3.55 4.36
CA ILE A 68 -0.75 3.39 2.91
C ILE A 68 -2.03 3.70 2.13
N ALA A 69 -3.16 3.13 2.55
CA ALA A 69 -4.46 3.40 1.96
C ALA A 69 -4.87 4.87 2.07
N ALA A 70 -4.61 5.51 3.21
CA ALA A 70 -4.89 6.93 3.41
C ALA A 70 -4.03 7.81 2.48
N SER A 71 -2.75 7.49 2.28
CA SER A 71 -1.86 8.21 1.38
C SER A 71 -2.31 8.08 -0.08
N ILE A 72 -2.67 6.88 -0.53
CA ILE A 72 -3.24 6.70 -1.88
C ILE A 72 -4.54 7.50 -2.04
N LEU A 73 -5.43 7.48 -1.03
CA LEU A 73 -6.69 8.22 -1.07
C LEU A 73 -6.48 9.74 -1.12
N GLN A 74 -5.43 10.23 -0.46
CA GLN A 74 -5.09 11.64 -0.43
C GLN A 74 -4.52 12.10 -1.77
N ASN A 75 -3.56 11.36 -2.33
CA ASN A 75 -2.88 11.74 -3.57
C ASN A 75 -3.74 11.50 -4.82
N SER A 76 -4.61 10.48 -4.82
CA SER A 76 -5.56 10.24 -5.93
C SER A 76 -6.64 11.33 -6.10
N LYS A 77 -6.70 12.31 -5.20
CA LYS A 77 -7.65 13.44 -5.26
C LYS A 77 -7.03 14.76 -5.75
N GLU A 78 -5.72 14.81 -5.98
CA GLU A 78 -5.02 16.00 -6.46
C GLU A 78 -5.02 16.12 -7.99
#